data_AF-A0A842NLN3-F1
#
_entry.id   AF-A0A842NLN3-F1
#
_cell.length_a   1.000
_cell.length_b   1.000
_cell.length_c   1.000
_cell.angle_alpha   90.00
_cell.angle_beta   90.00
_cell.angle_gamma   90.00
#
_symmetry.space_group_name_H-M   'P 1'
#
loop_
_entity.id
_entity.type
_entity.pdbx_description
1 polymer ?
#
loop_
_entity_poly.entity_id
_entity_poly.type
_entity_poly.pdbx_seq_one_letter_code
_entity_poly.pdbx_strand_id
1 'polypeptide(L)'
;TDEFNWYGEGDDMIFIDGEELPSIVGTGTEDYYNLAWCPTQPYDGPYHGLPLPGGPNWSGKISWYRYHILDPVYFERSIKVGIEIGHNNFRSDDISHVAYWYQTEPHVKFKPILPVEERIPRD
;
A
#
# COMPACT_ATOMS: atom_id res chain seq x y z
N THR A 1 18.78 6.28 15.07
CA THR A 1 18.42 7.64 15.51
C THR A 1 17.47 7.47 16.68
N ASP A 2 17.39 8.43 17.60
CA ASP A 2 16.42 8.39 18.71
C ASP A 2 15.05 8.96 18.28
N GLU A 3 14.90 9.30 17.00
CA GLU A 3 13.68 9.87 16.44
C GLU A 3 12.69 8.76 16.08
N PHE A 4 11.41 9.04 16.28
CA PHE A 4 10.32 8.14 15.94
C PHE A 4 10.25 7.94 14.42
N ASN A 5 10.57 6.74 13.93
CA ASN A 5 10.70 6.44 12.49
C ASN A 5 9.52 5.61 11.95
N TRP A 6 8.33 5.82 12.49
CA TRP A 6 7.15 5.17 11.96
C TRP A 6 6.86 5.66 10.53
N TYR A 7 6.72 4.72 9.59
CA TYR A 7 6.49 5.01 8.18
C TYR A 7 4.99 5.00 7.81
N GLY A 8 4.17 4.32 8.60
CA GLY A 8 2.81 3.97 8.24
C GLY A 8 1.75 5.00 8.57
N GLU A 9 2.08 6.27 8.79
CA GLU A 9 1.08 7.36 8.97
C GLU A 9 0.37 7.75 7.65
N GLY A 10 0.65 7.07 6.55
CA GLY A 10 0.12 7.44 5.24
C GLY A 10 -1.26 6.86 4.98
N ASP A 11 -2.22 7.71 4.62
CA ASP A 11 -3.61 7.32 4.33
C ASP A 11 -3.74 6.66 2.95
N ASP A 12 -4.60 5.64 2.85
CA ASP A 12 -5.09 5.19 1.55
C ASP A 12 -6.13 6.17 0.99
N MET A 13 -6.09 6.40 -0.31
CA MET A 13 -7.04 7.23 -1.03
C MET A 13 -7.45 6.52 -2.32
N ILE A 14 -8.73 6.17 -2.42
CA ILE A 14 -9.27 5.48 -3.58
C ILE A 14 -10.26 6.38 -4.30
N PHE A 15 -9.98 6.61 -5.58
CA PHE A 15 -10.80 7.38 -6.50
C PHE A 15 -11.54 6.43 -7.43
N ILE A 16 -12.86 6.51 -7.43
CA ILE A 16 -13.74 5.66 -8.23
C ILE A 16 -14.40 6.48 -9.34
N ASP A 17 -14.41 5.92 -10.55
CA ASP A 17 -15.11 6.40 -11.73
C ASP A 17 -14.82 7.86 -12.15
N GLY A 18 -13.59 8.31 -11.89
CA GLY A 18 -13.08 9.62 -12.31
C GLY A 18 -13.46 10.77 -11.40
N GLU A 19 -13.80 10.50 -10.14
CA GLU A 19 -14.08 11.55 -9.15
C GLU A 19 -12.89 12.47 -8.87
N GLU A 20 -13.19 13.74 -8.51
CA GLU A 20 -12.18 14.75 -8.18
C GLU A 20 -11.62 14.59 -6.76
N LEU A 21 -12.46 14.13 -5.83
CA LEU A 21 -12.09 13.83 -4.45
C LEU A 21 -12.31 12.33 -4.19
N PRO A 22 -11.42 11.66 -3.44
CA PRO A 22 -11.57 10.23 -3.17
C PRO A 22 -12.79 9.96 -2.28
N SER A 23 -13.57 8.96 -2.64
CA SER A 23 -14.72 8.48 -1.86
C SER A 23 -14.32 7.57 -0.69
N ILE A 24 -13.15 6.95 -0.78
CA ILE A 24 -12.56 6.14 0.30
C ILE A 24 -11.26 6.82 0.72
N VAL A 25 -11.22 7.23 1.99
CA VAL A 25 -10.07 7.86 2.64
C VAL A 25 -9.78 7.12 3.94
N GLY A 26 -8.55 6.65 4.07
CA GLY A 26 -8.04 5.93 5.23
C GLY A 26 -7.60 6.83 6.37
N THR A 27 -6.84 6.22 7.28
CA THR A 27 -6.31 6.88 8.50
C THR A 27 -4.86 6.53 8.80
N GLY A 28 -4.26 5.63 8.01
CA GLY A 28 -2.93 5.10 8.22
C GLY A 28 -2.70 3.83 7.40
N THR A 29 -1.45 3.51 7.16
CA THR A 29 -1.04 2.34 6.39
C THR A 29 -1.32 1.06 7.18
N GLU A 30 -0.97 1.00 8.46
CA GLU A 30 -1.30 -0.17 9.28
C GLU A 30 -2.80 -0.37 9.41
N ASP A 31 -3.55 0.72 9.50
CA ASP A 31 -5.00 0.72 9.59
C ASP A 31 -5.61 0.15 8.30
N TYR A 32 -5.11 0.58 7.13
CA TYR A 32 -5.47 -0.01 5.84
C TYR A 32 -5.15 -1.51 5.77
N TYR A 33 -4.08 -1.98 6.41
CA TYR A 33 -3.77 -3.42 6.48
C TYR A 33 -4.46 -4.15 7.66
N ASN A 34 -5.50 -3.56 8.26
CA ASN A 34 -6.28 -4.09 9.39
C ASN A 34 -5.42 -4.44 10.62
N LEU A 35 -4.33 -3.71 10.84
CA LEU A 35 -3.58 -3.68 12.10
C LEU A 35 -3.77 -2.31 12.77
N ALA A 36 -3.01 -2.01 13.81
CA ALA A 36 -3.10 -0.74 14.54
C ALA A 36 -1.82 -0.51 15.36
N TRP A 37 -1.63 0.74 15.81
CA TRP A 37 -0.62 1.13 16.81
C TRP A 37 0.83 0.80 16.41
N CYS A 38 1.21 1.14 15.18
CA CYS A 38 2.58 0.98 14.69
C CYS A 38 3.14 -0.45 14.96
N PRO A 39 2.51 -1.51 14.42
CA PRO A 39 2.83 -2.87 14.82
C PRO A 39 4.29 -3.23 14.53
N THR A 40 4.86 -4.08 15.39
CA THR A 40 6.23 -4.61 15.25
C THR A 40 6.25 -6.14 15.24
N GLN A 41 5.10 -6.76 15.42
CA GLN A 41 4.93 -8.20 15.49
C GLN A 41 4.56 -8.73 14.11
N PRO A 42 5.18 -9.85 13.67
CA PRO A 42 4.73 -10.52 12.46
C PRO A 42 3.31 -11.05 12.66
N TYR A 43 2.49 -10.96 11.62
CA TYR A 43 1.13 -11.47 11.60
C TYR A 43 0.75 -11.98 10.22
N ASP A 44 0.17 -13.18 10.18
CA ASP A 44 -0.21 -13.88 8.96
C ASP A 44 -1.69 -14.32 9.04
N GLY A 45 -2.58 -13.53 8.45
CA GLY A 45 -4.00 -13.84 8.33
C GLY A 45 -4.39 -14.31 6.91
N PRO A 46 -5.56 -14.94 6.71
CA PRO A 46 -5.98 -15.39 5.37
C PRO A 46 -6.09 -14.28 4.33
N TYR A 47 -6.45 -13.06 4.76
CA TYR A 47 -6.73 -11.94 3.87
C TYR A 47 -5.86 -10.71 4.10
N HIS A 48 -5.10 -10.63 5.20
CA HIS A 48 -4.19 -9.52 5.45
C HIS A 48 -3.07 -9.95 6.39
N GLY A 49 -1.94 -9.25 6.34
CA GLY A 49 -0.80 -9.55 7.20
C GLY A 49 0.37 -8.58 7.09
N LEU A 50 1.27 -8.73 8.06
CA LEU A 50 2.58 -8.09 8.18
C LEU A 50 3.63 -9.19 8.36
N PRO A 51 3.96 -9.98 7.32
CA PRO A 51 4.92 -11.07 7.43
C PRO A 51 6.34 -10.60 7.78
N LEU A 52 6.68 -9.36 7.42
CA LEU A 52 7.98 -8.75 7.72
C LEU A 52 7.76 -7.36 8.33
N PRO A 53 7.81 -7.19 9.67
CA PRO A 53 7.52 -5.93 10.35
C PRO A 53 8.67 -4.90 10.33
N GLY A 54 9.81 -5.27 9.74
CA GLY A 54 11.05 -4.49 9.83
C GLY A 54 11.86 -4.81 11.10
N GLY A 55 12.99 -4.10 11.23
CA GLY A 55 13.88 -4.14 12.39
C GLY A 55 13.49 -3.14 13.48
N PRO A 56 14.38 -2.92 14.47
CA PRO A 56 14.17 -1.91 15.50
C PRO A 56 13.82 -0.55 14.91
N ASN A 57 12.82 0.14 15.49
CA ASN A 57 12.30 1.42 15.00
C ASN A 57 11.87 1.38 13.50
N TRP A 58 11.22 0.28 13.11
CA TRP A 58 10.70 0.01 11.76
C TRP A 58 11.74 0.21 10.64
N SER A 59 12.99 -0.15 10.92
CA SER A 59 14.09 -0.03 9.97
C SER A 59 14.14 -1.20 8.98
N GLY A 60 14.79 -0.98 7.84
CA GLY A 60 15.03 -2.03 6.85
C GLY A 60 13.78 -2.40 6.05
N LYS A 61 13.62 -3.70 5.78
CA LYS A 61 12.60 -4.21 4.85
C LYS A 61 11.32 -4.52 5.60
N ILE A 62 10.21 -4.05 5.04
CA ILE A 62 8.87 -4.25 5.55
C ILE A 62 8.01 -4.83 4.43
N SER A 63 7.09 -5.74 4.76
CA SER A 63 6.17 -6.30 3.78
C SER A 63 4.77 -6.44 4.36
N TRP A 64 3.80 -5.92 3.63
CA TRP A 64 2.37 -5.96 3.93
C TRP A 64 1.63 -6.73 2.85
N TYR A 65 0.49 -7.30 3.20
CA TYR A 65 -0.50 -7.71 2.21
C TYR A 65 -1.92 -7.49 2.72
N ARG A 66 -2.83 -7.19 1.79
CA ARG A 66 -4.28 -7.21 1.97
C ARG A 66 -4.94 -7.70 0.68
N TYR A 67 -5.87 -8.63 0.83
CA TYR A 67 -6.70 -9.18 -0.22
C TYR A 67 -8.15 -8.81 0.07
N HIS A 68 -8.72 -7.98 -0.79
CA HIS A 68 -10.14 -7.60 -0.75
C HIS A 68 -11.04 -8.71 -1.32
N ILE A 69 -11.01 -9.90 -0.71
CA ILE A 69 -11.78 -11.07 -1.17
C ILE A 69 -13.25 -10.94 -0.79
N LEU A 70 -13.52 -10.60 0.48
CA LEU A 70 -14.89 -10.45 0.99
C LEU A 70 -15.41 -9.01 0.85
N ASP A 71 -14.51 -8.07 0.63
CA ASP A 71 -14.72 -6.62 0.60
C ASP A 71 -14.07 -5.96 -0.64
N PRO A 72 -14.35 -6.43 -1.88
CA PRO A 72 -13.81 -5.83 -3.10
C PRO A 72 -14.23 -4.37 -3.27
N VAL A 73 -13.30 -3.56 -3.78
CA VAL A 73 -13.58 -2.18 -4.20
C VAL A 73 -14.05 -2.19 -5.65
N TYR A 74 -15.35 -1.94 -5.85
CA TYR A 74 -15.98 -1.93 -7.17
C TYR A 74 -15.78 -0.61 -7.90
N PHE A 75 -15.78 -0.67 -9.23
CA PHE A 75 -15.78 0.48 -10.14
C PHE A 75 -16.49 0.10 -11.45
N GLU A 76 -17.09 1.08 -12.12
CA GLU A 76 -17.78 0.88 -13.40
C GLU A 76 -16.93 1.32 -14.60
N ARG A 77 -16.17 2.40 -14.44
CA ARG A 77 -15.41 3.08 -15.50
C ARG A 77 -13.92 3.11 -15.22
N SER A 78 -13.52 3.45 -13.99
CA SER A 78 -12.12 3.59 -13.64
C SER A 78 -11.90 3.49 -12.13
N ILE A 79 -10.69 3.09 -11.75
CA ILE A 79 -10.24 3.12 -10.36
C ILE A 79 -8.82 3.66 -10.33
N LYS A 80 -8.52 4.49 -9.33
CA LYS A 80 -7.17 4.90 -8.97
C LYS A 80 -6.99 4.71 -7.48
N VAL A 81 -6.08 3.81 -7.11
CA VAL A 81 -5.73 3.52 -5.72
C VAL A 81 -4.39 4.19 -5.43
N GLY A 82 -4.32 4.94 -4.35
CA GLY A 82 -3.10 5.52 -3.81
C GLY A 82 -2.98 5.25 -2.32
N ILE A 83 -1.75 5.32 -1.82
CA ILE A 83 -1.44 5.36 -0.38
C ILE A 83 -0.35 6.40 -0.20
N GLU A 84 -0.47 7.25 0.82
CA GLU A 84 0.57 8.23 1.12
C GLU A 84 1.83 7.54 1.66
N ILE A 85 2.99 8.14 1.37
CA ILE A 85 4.28 7.65 1.87
C ILE A 85 4.70 8.47 3.08
N GLY A 86 4.21 8.03 4.25
CA GLY A 86 4.13 8.84 5.46
C GLY A 86 3.12 9.99 5.32
N HIS A 87 2.72 10.59 6.45
CA HIS A 87 1.77 11.69 6.48
C HIS A 87 2.09 12.81 5.48
N ASN A 88 1.17 13.14 4.57
CA ASN A 88 1.37 14.18 3.56
C ASN A 88 2.61 13.90 2.67
N ASN A 89 2.90 12.63 2.40
CA ASN A 89 3.99 12.17 1.53
C ASN A 89 5.37 12.71 1.90
N PHE A 90 5.64 12.89 3.20
CA PHE A 90 6.89 13.50 3.67
C PHE A 90 8.12 12.57 3.57
N ARG A 91 7.92 11.28 3.34
CA ARG A 91 8.99 10.27 3.28
C ARG A 91 9.41 9.97 1.85
N SER A 92 10.62 9.44 1.72
CA SER A 92 11.25 9.08 0.43
C SER A 92 11.76 7.64 0.47
N ASP A 93 10.90 6.74 0.95
CA ASP A 93 11.21 5.31 1.09
C ASP A 93 11.25 4.61 -0.28
N ASP A 94 11.99 3.50 -0.35
CA ASP A 94 12.01 2.63 -1.52
C ASP A 94 10.82 1.66 -1.45
N ILE A 95 9.91 1.77 -2.42
CA ILE A 95 8.59 1.13 -2.34
C ILE A 95 8.28 0.41 -3.64
N SER A 96 7.72 -0.79 -3.50
CA SER A 96 7.15 -1.56 -4.61
C SER A 96 5.82 -2.16 -4.19
N HIS A 97 4.87 -2.21 -5.12
CA HIS A 97 3.54 -2.75 -4.91
C HIS A 97 3.14 -3.65 -6.08
N VAL A 98 2.29 -4.64 -5.79
CA VAL A 98 1.60 -5.43 -6.81
C VAL A 98 0.10 -5.34 -6.52
N ALA A 99 -0.66 -4.85 -7.49
CA ALA A 99 -2.12 -4.79 -7.41
C ALA A 99 -2.75 -5.94 -8.19
N TYR A 100 -3.81 -6.52 -7.64
CA TYR A 100 -4.61 -7.57 -8.27
C TYR A 100 -6.04 -7.07 -8.41
N TRP A 101 -6.63 -7.21 -9.59
CA TRP A 101 -8.01 -6.81 -9.84
C TRP A 101 -8.61 -7.62 -10.99
N TYR A 102 -9.92 -7.50 -11.14
CA TYR A 102 -10.67 -8.02 -12.27
C TYR A 102 -11.39 -6.87 -12.97
N GLN A 103 -11.47 -6.94 -14.29
CA GLN A 103 -12.25 -6.02 -15.10
C GLN A 103 -12.76 -6.73 -16.36
N THR A 104 -13.77 -6.16 -17.00
CA THR A 104 -14.14 -6.53 -18.36
C THR A 104 -13.11 -6.01 -19.36
N GLU A 105 -12.95 -6.74 -20.46
CA GLU A 105 -12.09 -6.33 -21.58
C GLU A 105 -12.78 -5.26 -22.45
N PRO A 106 -12.02 -4.36 -23.11
CA PRO A 106 -10.55 -4.32 -23.13
C PRO A 106 -9.93 -3.60 -21.92
N HIS A 107 -8.81 -4.11 -21.43
CA HIS A 107 -7.98 -3.38 -20.48
C HIS A 107 -7.08 -2.33 -21.16
N VAL A 108 -6.68 -1.32 -20.38
CA VAL A 108 -5.66 -0.36 -20.83
C VAL A 108 -4.34 -1.08 -21.09
N LYS A 109 -3.59 -0.66 -22.10
CA LYS A 109 -2.25 -1.22 -22.33
C LYS A 109 -1.32 -0.74 -21.21
N PHE A 110 -0.82 -1.66 -20.40
CA PHE A 110 0.12 -1.34 -19.34
C PHE A 110 1.46 -0.86 -19.91
N LYS A 111 2.10 0.06 -19.18
CA LYS A 111 3.51 0.37 -19.41
C LYS A 111 4.33 -0.90 -19.16
N PRO A 112 5.43 -1.12 -19.91
CA PRO A 112 6.33 -2.23 -19.59
C PRO A 112 6.82 -2.09 -18.15
N ILE A 113 7.05 -3.23 -17.50
CA ILE A 113 7.71 -3.25 -16.20
C ILE A 113 9.09 -2.59 -16.33
N LEU A 114 9.52 -1.90 -15.27
CA LEU A 114 10.84 -1.30 -15.22
C LEU A 114 11.94 -2.36 -15.43
N PRO A 115 13.09 -1.99 -16.04
CA PRO A 115 14.26 -2.85 -16.12
C PRO A 115 14.66 -3.40 -14.75
N VAL A 116 15.34 -4.55 -14.74
CA VAL A 116 15.74 -5.23 -13.48
C VAL A 116 16.57 -4.29 -12.61
N GLU A 117 17.47 -3.54 -13.22
CA GLU A 117 18.42 -2.62 -12.60
C GLU A 117 17.73 -1.48 -11.84
N GLU A 118 16.53 -1.08 -12.29
CA GLU A 118 15.73 -0.02 -11.67
C GLU A 118 14.81 -0.53 -10.54
N ARG A 119 14.75 -1.85 -10.32
CA ARG A 119 13.92 -2.50 -9.31
C ARG A 119 14.70 -3.43 -8.39
N ILE A 120 16.02 -3.25 -8.32
CA ILE A 120 16.85 -3.89 -7.29
C ILE A 120 16.61 -3.13 -5.98
N PRO A 121 16.25 -3.81 -4.88
CA PRO A 121 16.07 -3.17 -3.58
C PRO A 121 17.33 -2.41 -3.17
N ARG A 122 17.16 -1.22 -2.59
CA ARG A 122 18.29 -0.48 -1.98
C ARG A 122 18.83 -1.25 -0.77
N ASP A 123 20.15 -1.17 -0.59
CA ASP A 123 20.87 -1.71 0.57
C ASP A 123 20.71 -0.82 1.82
#